data_AF-A0A1Y2X365-F1
#
_entry.id   AF-A0A1Y2X365-F1
#
_cell.length_a   1.000
_cell.length_b   1.000
_cell.length_c   1.000
_cell.angle_alpha   90.00
_cell.angle_beta   90.00
_cell.angle_gamma   90.00
#
_symmetry.space_group_name_H-M   'P 1'
#
loop_
_entity.id
_entity.type
_entity.pdbx_description
1 polymer ?
#
loop_
_entity_poly.entity_id
_entity_poly.type
_entity_poly.pdbx_seq_one_letter_code
_entity_poly.pdbx_strand_id
1 'polypeptide(L)'
;MDNFKAIGNSLSSIGSQITPFASRTFQYTKEQLGQAEDKTQLPPDYIDLEKRVDALKQVHQKMLAVTSQYSHEAYDYPNNIKESFSDLGRTVSEKVQLLSAATTPAEAQAALTAPPTAKPQPKTFSHAIARASLASSQLLHQQHTGAGEDPLATALEKYALASERLGEARLAQDAQIQSHYLAGWNTTLNTNLMFATRARKNVEKARLTLDSVKARHKGTTWKIGQQQPREDQHAEELSAEAQEEIEKAEDEFVTQTEEAVSVMKNVLDTPEPLRNLAELVAAQLEYHKKAAEILSELAPVIEGLQVEQEANYRKSRESAS
;
A
#
# COMPACT_ATOMS: atom_id res chain seq x y z
N MET A 1 40.13 -0.03 8.21
CA MET A 1 39.86 1.17 7.39
C MET A 1 40.36 0.86 6.00
N ASP A 2 39.49 0.34 5.12
CA ASP A 2 39.70 0.24 3.65
C ASP A 2 38.52 -0.53 3.04
N ASN A 3 37.29 0.02 3.15
CA ASN A 3 36.14 -0.45 2.35
C ASN A 3 34.99 0.58 2.24
N PHE A 4 35.25 1.87 2.50
CA PHE A 4 34.26 2.95 2.35
C PHE A 4 34.62 3.99 1.27
N LYS A 5 35.69 3.76 0.50
CA LYS A 5 36.15 4.67 -0.57
C LYS A 5 35.75 4.26 -2.00
N ALA A 6 35.05 3.14 -2.18
CA ALA A 6 34.72 2.61 -3.51
C ALA A 6 33.36 3.08 -4.09
N ILE A 7 32.52 3.78 -3.31
CA ILE A 7 31.18 4.20 -3.77
C ILE A 7 31.16 5.66 -4.30
N GLY A 8 32.19 6.46 -4.00
CA GLY A 8 32.28 7.86 -4.46
C GLY A 8 32.78 8.07 -5.89
N ASN A 9 33.33 7.04 -6.54
CA ASN A 9 34.00 7.16 -7.84
C ASN A 9 33.19 6.64 -9.04
N SER A 10 31.95 6.16 -8.85
CA SER A 10 31.05 5.75 -9.94
C SER A 10 29.99 6.79 -10.32
N LEU A 11 29.94 7.93 -9.63
CA LEU A 11 28.97 9.01 -9.86
C LEU A 11 29.54 10.19 -10.66
N SER A 12 30.86 10.29 -10.82
CA SER A 12 31.52 11.40 -11.54
C SER A 12 31.81 11.14 -13.01
N SER A 13 31.57 9.92 -13.53
CA SER A 13 31.82 9.57 -14.93
C SER A 13 30.60 9.65 -15.86
N ILE A 14 29.42 10.02 -15.35
CA ILE A 14 28.16 10.11 -16.12
C ILE A 14 27.92 11.52 -16.72
N GLY A 15 28.74 12.51 -16.35
CA GLY A 15 28.56 13.91 -16.74
C GLY A 15 29.25 14.40 -18.03
N SER A 16 29.89 13.54 -18.84
CA SER A 16 30.71 14.00 -19.98
C SER A 16 30.41 13.34 -21.35
N GLN A 17 29.30 12.62 -21.48
CA GLN A 17 28.82 12.09 -22.78
C GLN A 17 27.45 12.66 -23.13
N ILE A 18 27.35 13.98 -23.11
CA ILE A 18 26.25 14.72 -23.75
C ILE A 18 26.74 15.04 -25.18
N THR A 19 26.47 14.13 -26.11
CA THR A 19 26.58 14.36 -27.56
C THR A 19 25.18 14.04 -28.13
N PRO A 20 24.67 14.78 -29.12
CA PRO A 20 23.28 14.65 -29.56
C PRO A 20 23.10 13.30 -30.27
N PHE A 21 22.72 12.29 -29.51
CA PHE A 21 22.52 10.92 -29.97
C PHE A 21 21.21 10.75 -30.78
N ALA A 22 20.45 11.85 -30.95
CA ALA A 22 19.15 11.88 -31.59
C ALA A 22 19.18 11.82 -33.14
N SER A 23 20.31 12.16 -33.79
CA SER A 23 20.34 12.24 -35.26
C SER A 23 20.56 10.91 -35.98
N ARG A 24 21.17 9.90 -35.34
CA ARG A 24 21.54 8.63 -36.01
C ARG A 24 20.53 7.50 -35.84
N THR A 25 19.75 7.49 -34.76
CA THR A 25 18.79 6.40 -34.50
C THR A 25 17.51 6.55 -35.35
N PHE A 26 17.19 7.76 -35.83
CA PHE A 26 16.00 8.02 -36.64
C PHE A 26 16.08 7.45 -38.06
N GLN A 27 17.28 7.11 -38.55
CA GLN A 27 17.48 6.67 -39.93
C GLN A 27 17.31 5.15 -40.12
N TYR A 28 17.33 4.37 -39.04
CA TYR A 28 17.30 2.89 -39.11
C TYR A 28 15.87 2.30 -39.10
N THR A 29 14.84 3.08 -38.75
CA THR A 29 13.43 2.61 -38.76
C THR A 29 12.66 2.98 -40.04
N LYS A 30 13.35 3.57 -41.02
CA LYS A 30 12.76 4.05 -42.28
C LYS A 30 12.26 2.93 -43.22
N GLU A 31 12.63 1.66 -43.00
CA GLU A 31 12.45 0.63 -44.04
C GLU A 31 11.48 -0.52 -43.71
N GLN A 32 10.74 -0.51 -42.59
CA GLN A 32 10.04 -1.74 -42.18
C GLN A 32 8.51 -1.77 -42.00
N LEU A 33 7.70 -0.75 -42.32
CA LEU A 33 6.23 -0.98 -42.36
C LEU A 33 5.43 0.13 -43.06
N GLY A 34 4.96 -0.16 -44.28
CA GLY A 34 4.25 0.75 -45.19
C GLY A 34 2.79 1.10 -44.85
N GLN A 35 2.49 1.46 -43.59
CA GLN A 35 1.25 2.17 -43.21
C GLN A 35 1.46 3.23 -42.11
N ALA A 36 2.69 3.46 -41.65
CA ALA A 36 3.03 4.36 -40.54
C ALA A 36 3.59 5.74 -40.99
N GLU A 37 3.49 6.09 -42.28
CA GLU A 37 4.28 7.17 -42.90
C GLU A 37 4.00 8.60 -42.38
N ASP A 38 2.88 8.86 -41.70
CA ASP A 38 2.55 10.21 -41.20
C ASP A 38 2.50 10.33 -39.68
N LYS A 39 2.88 9.29 -38.93
CA LYS A 39 2.86 9.33 -37.46
C LYS A 39 4.28 9.55 -36.91
N THR A 40 4.54 10.69 -36.29
CA THR A 40 5.84 10.92 -35.62
C THR A 40 6.10 9.82 -34.59
N GLN A 41 7.24 9.15 -34.71
CA GLN A 41 7.64 8.07 -33.80
C GLN A 41 8.26 8.64 -32.52
N LEU A 42 7.99 7.99 -31.40
CA LEU A 42 8.60 8.31 -30.12
C LEU A 42 9.93 7.54 -29.99
N PRO A 43 10.96 8.10 -29.33
CA PRO A 43 12.22 7.39 -29.10
C PRO A 43 12.02 6.05 -28.36
N PRO A 44 12.75 4.98 -28.71
CA PRO A 44 12.64 3.69 -28.02
C PRO A 44 12.82 3.78 -26.50
N ASP A 45 13.83 4.54 -26.04
CA ASP A 45 14.11 4.75 -24.61
C ASP A 45 12.95 5.44 -23.89
N TYR A 46 12.26 6.36 -24.56
CA TYR A 46 11.07 7.03 -24.02
C TYR A 46 9.93 6.02 -23.83
N ILE A 47 9.68 5.17 -24.83
CA ILE A 47 8.64 4.13 -24.77
C ILE A 47 8.93 3.14 -23.63
N ASP A 48 10.18 2.76 -23.43
CA ASP A 48 10.55 1.85 -22.36
C ASP A 48 10.42 2.51 -20.97
N LEU A 49 10.70 3.80 -20.84
CA LEU A 49 10.38 4.56 -19.62
C LEU A 49 8.88 4.59 -19.35
N GLU A 50 8.04 4.80 -20.37
CA GLU A 50 6.59 4.77 -20.20
C GLU A 50 6.10 3.43 -19.65
N LYS A 51 6.56 2.31 -20.23
CA LYS A 51 6.21 0.97 -19.76
C LYS A 51 6.61 0.77 -18.29
N ARG A 52 7.80 1.22 -17.90
CA ARG A 52 8.29 1.10 -16.52
C ARG A 52 7.47 1.95 -15.55
N VAL A 53 7.11 3.17 -15.91
CA VAL A 53 6.24 4.04 -15.11
C VAL A 53 4.84 3.46 -14.98
N ASP A 54 4.28 2.90 -16.06
CA ASP A 54 2.97 2.24 -16.04
C ASP A 54 2.98 0.98 -15.16
N ALA A 55 4.06 0.19 -15.24
CA ALA A 55 4.26 -0.94 -14.34
C ALA A 55 4.34 -0.48 -12.88
N LEU A 56 5.09 0.59 -12.57
CA LEU A 56 5.20 1.14 -11.22
C LEU A 56 3.84 1.61 -10.69
N LYS A 57 3.01 2.24 -11.54
CA LYS A 57 1.65 2.63 -11.20
C LYS A 57 0.77 1.42 -10.87
N GLN A 58 0.83 0.38 -11.69
CA GLN A 58 0.07 -0.85 -11.44
C GLN A 58 0.51 -1.55 -10.15
N VAL A 59 1.81 -1.58 -9.87
CA VAL A 59 2.34 -2.09 -8.59
C VAL A 59 1.73 -1.31 -7.42
N HIS A 60 1.71 0.01 -7.51
CA HIS A 60 1.14 0.83 -6.44
C HIS A 60 -0.36 0.54 -6.20
N GLN A 61 -1.13 0.47 -7.29
CA GLN A 61 -2.56 0.19 -7.25
C GLN A 61 -2.87 -1.22 -6.70
N LYS A 62 -2.14 -2.24 -7.17
CA LYS A 62 -2.31 -3.63 -6.71
C LYS A 62 -2.03 -3.76 -5.22
N MET A 63 -0.97 -3.12 -4.74
CA MET A 63 -0.65 -3.15 -3.31
C MET A 63 -1.73 -2.45 -2.48
N LEU A 64 -2.14 -1.23 -2.86
CA LEU A 64 -3.20 -0.50 -2.14
C LEU A 64 -4.54 -1.23 -2.11
N ALA A 65 -4.88 -1.95 -3.18
CA ALA A 65 -6.13 -2.71 -3.24
C ALA A 65 -6.27 -3.72 -2.09
N VAL A 66 -5.16 -4.25 -1.58
CA VAL A 66 -5.14 -5.19 -0.46
C VAL A 66 -4.82 -4.48 0.85
N THR A 67 -3.78 -3.65 0.87
CA THR A 67 -3.27 -3.07 2.11
C THR A 67 -4.13 -1.95 2.66
N SER A 68 -5.02 -1.34 1.86
CA SER A 68 -6.03 -0.40 2.38
C SER A 68 -6.98 -1.04 3.40
N GLN A 69 -7.02 -2.37 3.46
CA GLN A 69 -7.76 -3.09 4.47
C GLN A 69 -7.26 -2.78 5.89
N TYR A 70 -5.98 -2.44 6.09
CA TYR A 70 -5.45 -1.99 7.39
C TYR A 70 -6.12 -0.71 7.91
N SER A 71 -6.83 0.05 7.07
CA SER A 71 -7.66 1.19 7.48
C SER A 71 -9.03 0.79 8.06
N HIS A 72 -9.43 -0.47 7.93
CA HIS A 72 -10.73 -0.98 8.35
C HIS A 72 -10.59 -1.83 9.61
N GLU A 73 -10.74 -1.23 10.79
CA GLU A 73 -10.49 -1.91 12.06
C GLU A 73 -11.08 -3.33 12.20
N ALA A 74 -12.28 -3.59 11.66
CA ALA A 74 -12.95 -4.89 11.72
C ALA A 74 -12.56 -5.88 10.58
N TYR A 75 -11.42 -5.70 9.91
CA TYR A 75 -11.09 -6.50 8.72
C TYR A 75 -10.89 -8.00 8.97
N ASP A 76 -10.44 -8.37 10.16
CA ASP A 76 -10.23 -9.76 10.59
C ASP A 76 -11.48 -10.34 11.28
N TYR A 77 -12.51 -9.52 11.46
CA TYR A 77 -13.76 -9.89 12.11
C TYR A 77 -14.95 -9.18 11.44
N PRO A 78 -15.27 -9.53 10.17
CA PRO A 78 -16.40 -8.95 9.47
C PRO A 78 -17.72 -9.27 10.20
N ASN A 79 -18.68 -8.33 10.14
CA ASN A 79 -19.92 -8.18 10.93
C ASN A 79 -20.93 -9.37 10.98
N ASN A 80 -20.50 -10.61 10.85
CA ASN A 80 -21.37 -11.79 10.83
C ASN A 80 -21.67 -12.37 12.22
N ILE A 81 -21.20 -11.75 13.30
CA ILE A 81 -21.52 -12.19 14.66
C ILE A 81 -22.44 -11.17 15.31
N LYS A 82 -23.61 -11.65 15.74
CA LYS A 82 -24.61 -10.89 16.51
C LYS A 82 -24.00 -10.52 17.88
N GLU A 83 -23.14 -9.51 17.93
CA GLU A 83 -22.61 -9.01 19.20
C GLU A 83 -23.69 -8.21 19.93
N SER A 84 -23.89 -8.52 21.22
CA SER A 84 -24.81 -7.79 22.09
C SER A 84 -24.25 -6.39 22.35
N PHE A 85 -25.08 -5.36 22.11
CA PHE A 85 -24.71 -3.95 22.32
C PHE A 85 -24.29 -3.61 23.77
N SER A 86 -24.62 -4.47 24.76
CA SER A 86 -24.18 -4.33 26.15
C SER A 86 -22.68 -4.59 26.34
N ASP A 87 -22.06 -5.39 25.48
CA ASP A 87 -20.68 -5.86 25.68
C ASP A 87 -19.63 -4.85 25.20
N LEU A 88 -20.04 -3.89 24.36
CA LEU A 88 -19.20 -2.90 23.66
C LEU A 88 -18.78 -1.69 24.51
N GLY A 89 -19.28 -1.58 25.75
CA GLY A 89 -19.09 -0.38 26.56
C GLY A 89 -17.71 -0.22 27.20
N ARG A 90 -17.02 -1.30 27.55
CA ARG A 90 -15.77 -1.26 28.32
C ARG A 90 -14.75 -2.26 27.82
N THR A 91 -13.48 -1.93 28.02
CA THR A 91 -12.36 -2.84 27.74
C THR A 91 -12.37 -4.03 28.70
N VAL A 92 -11.73 -5.12 28.33
CA VAL A 92 -11.72 -6.36 29.14
C VAL A 92 -10.89 -6.15 30.41
N SER A 93 -9.80 -5.41 30.33
CA SER A 93 -8.91 -5.08 31.44
C SER A 93 -9.63 -4.22 32.48
N GLU A 94 -10.40 -3.23 32.04
CA GLU A 94 -11.24 -2.44 32.94
C GLU A 94 -12.28 -3.31 33.65
N LYS A 95 -12.93 -4.24 32.93
CA LYS A 95 -13.90 -5.15 33.53
C LYS A 95 -13.24 -6.05 34.58
N VAL A 96 -12.09 -6.65 34.27
CA VAL A 96 -11.33 -7.48 35.24
C VAL A 96 -10.91 -6.67 36.47
N GLN A 97 -10.40 -5.45 36.28
CA GLN A 97 -10.01 -4.59 37.39
C GLN A 97 -11.21 -4.25 38.30
N LEU A 98 -12.37 -3.93 37.72
CA LEU A 98 -13.59 -3.68 38.48
C LEU A 98 -14.09 -4.92 39.22
N LEU A 99 -13.97 -6.11 38.62
CA LEU A 99 -14.31 -7.37 39.27
C LEU A 99 -13.39 -7.65 40.45
N SER A 100 -12.09 -7.41 40.29
CA SER A 100 -11.11 -7.61 41.36
C SER A 100 -11.32 -6.68 42.57
N ALA A 101 -11.98 -5.53 42.36
CA ALA A 101 -12.31 -4.57 43.40
C ALA A 101 -13.68 -4.82 44.07
N ALA A 102 -14.54 -5.65 43.47
CA ALA A 102 -15.86 -5.94 44.01
C ALA A 102 -15.77 -6.98 45.14
N THR A 103 -16.43 -6.71 46.27
CA THR A 103 -16.42 -7.61 47.44
C THR A 103 -17.67 -8.48 47.52
N THR A 104 -18.71 -8.14 46.75
CA THR A 104 -19.96 -8.91 46.68
C THR A 104 -20.42 -9.11 45.23
N PRO A 105 -21.22 -10.17 44.95
CA PRO A 105 -21.81 -10.38 43.62
C PRO A 105 -22.70 -9.21 43.16
N ALA A 106 -23.38 -8.54 44.08
CA ALA A 106 -24.22 -7.39 43.79
C ALA A 106 -23.38 -6.16 43.36
N GLU A 107 -22.24 -5.94 44.00
CA GLU A 107 -21.27 -4.90 43.59
C GLU A 107 -20.66 -5.20 42.23
N ALA A 108 -20.30 -6.44 41.95
CA ALA A 108 -19.75 -6.86 40.66
C ALA A 108 -20.75 -6.63 39.52
N GLN A 109 -22.02 -6.99 39.72
CA GLN A 109 -23.09 -6.78 38.74
C GLN A 109 -23.34 -5.28 38.49
N ALA A 110 -23.42 -4.47 39.56
CA ALA A 110 -23.61 -3.04 39.46
C ALA A 110 -22.44 -2.36 38.74
N ALA A 111 -21.21 -2.77 39.05
CA ALA A 111 -20.01 -2.26 38.40
C ALA A 111 -20.03 -2.53 36.90
N LEU A 112 -20.42 -3.73 36.45
CA LEU A 112 -20.46 -4.10 35.02
C LEU A 112 -21.58 -3.41 34.23
N THR A 113 -22.73 -3.12 34.86
CA THR A 113 -23.89 -2.50 34.20
C THR A 113 -23.86 -0.97 34.19
N ALA A 114 -22.96 -0.35 34.93
CA ALA A 114 -22.87 1.10 34.98
C ALA A 114 -22.49 1.69 33.61
N PRO A 115 -23.05 2.85 33.21
CA PRO A 115 -22.77 3.46 31.92
C PRO A 115 -21.26 3.62 31.68
N PRO A 116 -20.74 3.24 30.51
CA PRO A 116 -19.32 3.38 30.22
C PRO A 116 -18.94 4.86 30.02
N THR A 117 -17.87 5.29 30.68
CA THR A 117 -17.22 6.59 30.45
C THR A 117 -16.06 6.51 29.44
N ALA A 118 -15.76 5.31 28.95
CA ALA A 118 -14.60 5.00 28.11
C ALA A 118 -14.90 5.00 26.60
N LYS A 119 -13.84 4.99 25.79
CA LYS A 119 -13.92 4.88 24.33
C LYS A 119 -14.66 3.59 23.92
N PRO A 120 -15.43 3.59 22.81
CA PRO A 120 -16.08 2.38 22.30
C PRO A 120 -15.04 1.29 22.09
N GLN A 121 -15.35 0.06 22.53
CA GLN A 121 -14.38 -1.03 22.49
C GLN A 121 -13.99 -1.37 21.04
N PRO A 122 -12.71 -1.66 20.78
CA PRO A 122 -12.28 -2.02 19.44
C PRO A 122 -12.95 -3.30 18.92
N LYS A 123 -13.09 -3.37 17.61
CA LYS A 123 -13.81 -4.41 16.86
C LYS A 123 -12.90 -5.41 16.15
N THR A 124 -11.62 -5.42 16.49
CA THR A 124 -10.69 -6.44 15.99
C THR A 124 -11.13 -7.83 16.47
N PHE A 125 -10.76 -8.88 15.75
CA PHE A 125 -11.02 -10.25 16.18
C PHE A 125 -10.49 -10.58 17.59
N SER A 126 -9.29 -10.12 17.94
CA SER A 126 -8.67 -10.41 19.25
C SER A 126 -9.47 -9.80 20.41
N HIS A 127 -9.99 -8.59 20.24
CA HIS A 127 -10.91 -7.97 21.19
C HIS A 127 -12.25 -8.72 21.30
N ALA A 128 -12.77 -9.28 20.21
CA ALA A 128 -13.97 -10.11 20.24
C ALA A 128 -13.73 -11.42 21.02
N ILE A 129 -12.58 -12.08 20.81
CA ILE A 129 -12.16 -13.24 21.61
C ILE A 129 -12.05 -12.86 23.09
N ALA A 130 -11.45 -11.72 23.39
CA ALA A 130 -11.28 -11.25 24.77
C ALA A 130 -12.64 -11.09 25.47
N ARG A 131 -13.62 -10.45 24.80
CA ARG A 131 -15.00 -10.33 25.30
C ARG A 131 -15.64 -11.70 25.55
N ALA A 132 -15.60 -12.58 24.56
CA ALA A 132 -16.24 -13.89 24.64
C ALA A 132 -15.63 -14.76 25.75
N SER A 133 -14.31 -14.69 25.93
CA SER A 133 -13.58 -15.43 26.97
C SER A 133 -13.93 -14.91 28.35
N LEU A 134 -13.97 -13.59 28.55
CA LEU A 134 -14.36 -13.00 29.83
C LEU A 134 -15.82 -13.32 30.19
N ALA A 135 -16.74 -13.18 29.24
CA ALA A 135 -18.16 -13.51 29.47
C ALA A 135 -18.34 -15.00 29.82
N SER A 136 -17.59 -15.88 29.16
CA SER A 136 -17.60 -17.32 29.44
C SER A 136 -17.01 -17.65 30.81
N SER A 137 -15.92 -16.98 31.21
CA SER A 137 -15.36 -17.08 32.55
C SER A 137 -16.37 -16.66 33.62
N GLN A 138 -17.06 -15.53 33.42
CA GLN A 138 -18.09 -15.04 34.34
C GLN A 138 -19.26 -16.02 34.46
N LEU A 139 -19.71 -16.59 33.35
CA LEU A 139 -20.78 -17.59 33.34
C LEU A 139 -20.39 -18.82 34.18
N LEU A 140 -19.16 -19.31 34.03
CA LEU A 140 -18.67 -20.44 34.82
C LEU A 140 -18.57 -20.10 36.31
N HIS A 141 -18.03 -18.93 36.67
CA HIS A 141 -17.98 -18.47 38.07
C HIS A 141 -19.37 -18.36 38.70
N GLN A 142 -20.38 -17.87 37.97
CA GLN A 142 -21.74 -17.74 38.48
C GLN A 142 -22.44 -19.09 38.70
N GLN A 143 -22.11 -20.10 37.89
CA GLN A 143 -22.70 -21.44 38.00
C GLN A 143 -21.88 -22.38 38.87
N HIS A 144 -20.65 -21.99 39.26
CA HIS A 144 -19.79 -22.80 40.11
C HIS A 144 -20.35 -22.85 41.54
N THR A 145 -20.75 -24.06 41.96
CA THR A 145 -21.28 -24.34 43.30
C THR A 145 -20.33 -25.19 44.15
N GLY A 146 -19.16 -25.53 43.60
CA GLY A 146 -18.11 -26.29 44.27
C GLY A 146 -17.24 -25.41 45.19
N ALA A 147 -16.37 -26.07 45.96
CA ALA A 147 -15.34 -25.40 46.74
C ALA A 147 -14.09 -25.18 45.86
N GLY A 148 -13.60 -23.94 45.78
CA GLY A 148 -12.43 -23.56 44.98
C GLY A 148 -12.79 -22.72 43.75
N GLU A 149 -11.77 -22.35 42.97
CA GLU A 149 -11.95 -21.69 41.67
C GLU A 149 -12.11 -22.74 40.57
N ASP A 150 -12.93 -22.43 39.56
CA ASP A 150 -13.04 -23.26 38.35
C ASP A 150 -11.80 -23.05 37.46
N PRO A 151 -10.96 -24.08 37.21
CA PRO A 151 -9.71 -23.92 36.47
C PRO A 151 -9.92 -23.39 35.04
N LEU A 152 -11.03 -23.75 34.39
CA LEU A 152 -11.36 -23.27 33.06
C LEU A 152 -11.81 -21.81 33.11
N ALA A 153 -12.56 -21.41 34.13
CA ALA A 153 -12.94 -20.01 34.31
C ALA A 153 -11.71 -19.12 34.53
N THR A 154 -10.76 -19.55 35.36
CA THR A 154 -9.48 -18.86 35.57
C THR A 154 -8.65 -18.80 34.27
N ALA A 155 -8.55 -19.90 33.53
CA ALA A 155 -7.86 -19.94 32.24
C ALA A 155 -8.45 -18.96 31.22
N LEU A 156 -9.78 -18.92 31.12
CA LEU A 156 -10.50 -18.01 30.21
C LEU A 156 -10.32 -16.54 30.58
N GLU A 157 -10.22 -16.21 31.87
CA GLU A 157 -9.91 -14.84 32.30
C GLU A 157 -8.49 -14.41 31.88
N LYS A 158 -7.49 -15.29 32.08
CA LYS A 158 -6.11 -15.02 31.63
C LYS A 158 -6.01 -14.91 30.11
N TYR A 159 -6.73 -15.76 29.38
CA TYR A 159 -6.79 -15.70 27.93
C TYR A 159 -7.49 -14.44 27.43
N ALA A 160 -8.52 -13.95 28.15
CA ALA A 160 -9.19 -12.70 27.81
C ALA A 160 -8.23 -11.51 27.86
N LEU A 161 -7.44 -11.39 28.94
CA LEU A 161 -6.44 -10.31 29.11
C LEU A 161 -5.32 -10.39 28.06
N ALA A 162 -4.83 -11.60 27.75
CA ALA A 162 -3.83 -11.78 26.70
C ALA A 162 -4.39 -11.39 25.32
N SER A 163 -5.63 -11.78 25.02
CA SER A 163 -6.30 -11.47 23.76
C SER A 163 -6.57 -9.97 23.59
N GLU A 164 -6.84 -9.26 24.67
CA GLU A 164 -6.92 -7.80 24.66
C GLU A 164 -5.58 -7.14 24.34
N ARG A 165 -4.49 -7.57 24.99
CA ARG A 165 -3.13 -7.10 24.67
C ARG A 165 -2.75 -7.36 23.22
N LEU A 166 -3.15 -8.51 22.66
CA LEU A 166 -2.97 -8.83 21.24
C LEU A 166 -3.74 -7.88 20.33
N GLY A 167 -4.98 -7.56 20.71
CA GLY A 167 -5.80 -6.57 20.01
C GLY A 167 -5.17 -5.18 19.99
N GLU A 168 -4.67 -4.71 21.13
CA GLU A 168 -3.99 -3.41 21.23
C GLU A 168 -2.70 -3.36 20.39
N ALA A 169 -1.88 -4.42 20.43
CA ALA A 169 -0.70 -4.53 19.58
C ALA A 169 -1.06 -4.49 18.09
N ARG A 170 -2.18 -5.09 17.69
CA ARG A 170 -2.70 -5.06 16.32
C ARG A 170 -3.15 -3.66 15.92
N LEU A 171 -3.86 -2.93 16.78
CA LEU A 171 -4.24 -1.55 16.52
C LEU A 171 -3.01 -0.64 16.33
N ALA A 172 -1.95 -0.86 17.11
CA ALA A 172 -0.68 -0.15 16.95
C ALA A 172 -0.04 -0.43 15.59
N GLN A 173 -0.02 -1.70 15.16
CA GLN A 173 0.44 -2.09 13.82
C GLN A 173 -0.33 -1.35 12.72
N ASP A 174 -1.66 -1.40 12.78
CA ASP A 174 -2.53 -0.79 11.78
C ASP A 174 -2.29 0.73 11.72
N ALA A 175 -2.13 1.40 12.87
CA ALA A 175 -1.84 2.82 12.94
C ALA A 175 -0.49 3.19 12.28
N GLN A 176 0.56 2.39 12.52
CA GLN A 176 1.86 2.57 11.87
C GLN A 176 1.76 2.34 10.35
N ILE A 177 1.08 1.28 9.91
CA ILE A 177 0.90 0.98 8.48
C ILE A 177 0.11 2.10 7.79
N GLN A 178 -0.94 2.62 8.41
CA GLN A 178 -1.72 3.72 7.85
C GLN A 178 -0.91 5.00 7.70
N SER A 179 -0.18 5.39 8.74
CA SER A 179 0.53 6.67 8.80
C SER A 179 1.83 6.69 7.99
N HIS A 180 2.56 5.58 7.92
CA HIS A 180 3.86 5.52 7.25
C HIS A 180 3.80 4.87 5.87
N TYR A 181 3.17 3.69 5.76
CA TYR A 181 3.11 2.98 4.49
C TYR A 181 1.99 3.51 3.57
N LEU A 182 0.72 3.46 3.99
CA LEU A 182 -0.41 3.83 3.13
C LEU A 182 -0.37 5.30 2.72
N ALA A 183 0.02 6.19 3.63
CA ALA A 183 0.17 7.61 3.32
C ALA A 183 1.25 7.86 2.26
N GLY A 184 2.47 7.35 2.45
CA GLY A 184 3.58 7.51 1.50
C GLY A 184 3.31 6.87 0.15
N TRP A 185 2.66 5.70 0.16
CA TRP A 185 2.30 4.97 -1.04
C TRP A 185 1.20 5.67 -1.86
N ASN A 186 0.21 6.26 -1.18
CA ASN A 186 -0.79 7.12 -1.84
C ASN A 186 -0.17 8.40 -2.41
N THR A 187 0.76 9.05 -1.71
CA THR A 187 1.47 10.23 -2.22
C THR A 187 2.22 9.91 -3.52
N THR A 188 2.92 8.77 -3.57
CA THR A 188 3.63 8.36 -4.79
C THR A 188 2.66 8.15 -5.96
N LEU A 189 1.50 7.53 -5.71
CA LEU A 189 0.47 7.30 -6.72
C LEU A 189 -0.21 8.59 -7.21
N ASN A 190 -0.59 9.48 -6.29
CA ASN A 190 -1.43 10.63 -6.57
C ASN A 190 -0.64 11.91 -6.93
N THR A 191 0.66 11.93 -6.65
CA THR A 191 1.52 13.09 -6.93
C THR A 191 2.60 12.74 -7.95
N ASN A 192 3.55 11.88 -7.58
CA ASN A 192 4.73 11.60 -8.42
C ASN A 192 4.33 10.98 -9.77
N LEU A 193 3.47 9.94 -9.73
CA LEU A 193 2.97 9.30 -10.95
C LEU A 193 2.01 10.18 -11.76
N MET A 194 1.35 11.17 -11.12
CA MET A 194 0.55 12.17 -11.82
C MET A 194 1.42 13.17 -12.60
N PHE A 195 2.61 13.53 -12.11
CA PHE A 195 3.55 14.35 -12.89
C PHE A 195 3.99 13.63 -14.16
N ALA A 196 4.38 12.36 -14.06
CA ALA A 196 4.72 11.56 -15.25
C ALA A 196 3.53 11.43 -16.21
N THR A 197 2.31 11.22 -15.69
CA THR A 197 1.10 11.15 -16.53
C THR A 197 0.84 12.46 -17.28
N ARG A 198 1.04 13.63 -16.64
CA ARG A 198 0.88 14.95 -17.28
C ARG A 198 1.94 15.18 -18.35
N ALA A 199 3.21 14.89 -18.03
CA ALA A 199 4.31 15.06 -18.99
C ALA A 199 4.08 14.22 -20.27
N ARG A 200 3.66 12.96 -20.12
CA ARG A 200 3.29 12.10 -21.27
C ARG A 200 2.15 12.66 -22.12
N LYS A 201 1.13 13.27 -21.49
CA LYS A 201 0.04 13.95 -22.21
C LYS A 201 0.54 15.15 -23.01
N ASN A 202 1.51 15.89 -22.49
CA ASN A 202 2.10 17.02 -23.21
C ASN A 202 2.91 16.54 -24.42
N VAL A 203 3.68 15.45 -24.28
CA VAL A 203 4.39 14.82 -25.41
C VAL A 203 3.43 14.40 -26.50
N GLU A 204 2.34 13.70 -26.16
CA GLU A 204 1.35 13.29 -27.17
C GLU A 204 0.69 14.50 -27.84
N LYS A 205 0.39 15.57 -27.08
CA LYS A 205 -0.14 16.81 -27.65
C LYS A 205 0.84 17.48 -28.61
N ALA A 206 2.12 17.58 -28.23
CA ALA A 206 3.17 18.18 -29.07
C ALA A 206 3.38 17.35 -30.34
N ARG A 207 3.38 16.02 -30.21
CA ARG A 207 3.47 15.08 -31.32
C ARG A 207 2.29 15.20 -32.30
N LEU A 208 1.06 15.26 -31.79
CA LEU A 208 -0.13 15.48 -32.64
C LEU A 208 -0.10 16.85 -33.33
N THR A 209 0.44 17.87 -32.65
CA THR A 209 0.63 19.21 -33.22
C THR A 209 1.61 19.15 -34.38
N LEU A 210 2.77 18.52 -34.19
CA LEU A 210 3.77 18.31 -35.22
C LEU A 210 3.22 17.54 -36.43
N ASP A 211 2.51 16.43 -36.17
CA ASP A 211 1.86 15.63 -37.23
C ASP A 211 0.84 16.49 -38.01
N SER A 212 0.06 17.34 -37.32
CA SER A 212 -0.92 18.22 -37.96
C SER A 212 -0.28 19.34 -38.81
N VAL A 213 0.83 19.93 -38.34
CA VAL A 213 1.57 20.97 -39.07
C VAL A 213 2.23 20.36 -40.32
N LYS A 214 2.85 19.19 -40.18
CA LYS A 214 3.40 18.43 -41.32
C LYS A 214 2.33 18.06 -42.34
N ALA A 215 1.16 17.60 -41.89
CA ALA A 215 0.06 17.24 -42.78
C ALA A 215 -0.53 18.46 -43.52
N ARG A 216 -0.64 19.62 -42.87
CA ARG A 216 -1.09 20.88 -43.51
C ARG A 216 -0.16 21.30 -44.65
N HIS A 217 1.14 21.27 -44.41
CA HIS A 217 2.13 21.71 -45.39
C HIS A 217 2.37 20.68 -46.50
N LYS A 218 2.23 19.36 -46.22
CA LYS A 218 2.14 18.31 -47.26
C LYS A 218 0.85 18.39 -48.09
N GLY A 219 -0.31 18.63 -47.46
CA GLY A 219 -1.61 18.70 -48.12
C GLY A 219 -1.78 19.90 -49.05
N THR A 220 -1.01 20.97 -48.82
CA THR A 220 -0.96 22.14 -49.72
C THR A 220 -0.20 21.83 -51.03
N THR A 221 0.60 20.76 -51.05
CA THR A 221 1.36 20.27 -52.23
C THR A 221 0.50 19.36 -53.14
N TRP A 222 -0.62 18.82 -52.65
CA TRP A 222 -1.51 17.96 -53.46
C TRP A 222 -2.66 18.76 -54.08
N LYS A 223 -2.34 19.73 -54.96
CA LYS A 223 -3.33 20.26 -55.90
C LYS A 223 -3.52 19.27 -57.06
N ILE A 224 -4.29 18.21 -56.84
CA ILE A 224 -4.88 17.44 -57.96
C ILE A 224 -6.24 18.04 -58.28
N GLY A 225 -6.30 18.75 -59.40
CA GLY A 225 -7.57 19.12 -60.01
C GLY A 225 -7.60 20.31 -60.95
N GLN A 226 -6.59 20.56 -61.79
CA GLN A 226 -6.82 21.17 -63.12
C GLN A 226 -5.61 21.02 -64.05
N GLN A 227 -5.91 20.78 -65.32
CA GLN A 227 -5.04 20.31 -66.40
C GLN A 227 -3.97 21.32 -66.85
N GLN A 228 -2.91 20.77 -67.46
CA GLN A 228 -2.04 21.28 -68.56
C GLN A 228 -0.54 21.55 -68.26
N PRO A 229 0.35 21.44 -69.29
CA PRO A 229 1.45 20.47 -69.29
C PRO A 229 2.88 21.06 -69.28
N ARG A 230 3.82 20.19 -68.86
CA ARG A 230 5.27 20.14 -69.14
C ARG A 230 6.18 21.25 -68.58
N GLU A 231 7.32 20.73 -68.11
CA GLU A 231 8.63 21.39 -67.92
C GLU A 231 8.71 22.44 -66.81
N ASP A 232 8.96 21.99 -65.57
CA ASP A 232 10.20 22.31 -64.87
C ASP A 232 10.31 21.54 -63.54
N GLN A 233 11.48 20.95 -63.30
CA GLN A 233 11.85 20.21 -62.10
C GLN A 233 12.22 21.16 -60.96
N HIS A 234 11.29 22.01 -60.54
CA HIS A 234 11.39 22.63 -59.23
C HIS A 234 10.49 21.85 -58.29
N ALA A 235 11.13 21.01 -57.47
CA ALA A 235 10.55 20.60 -56.21
C ALA A 235 9.96 21.87 -55.56
N GLU A 236 8.64 21.89 -55.30
CA GLU A 236 8.01 22.95 -54.53
C GLU A 236 8.73 23.02 -53.18
N GLU A 237 9.73 23.91 -53.09
CA GLU A 237 10.37 24.26 -51.84
C GLU A 237 9.26 24.76 -50.91
N LEU A 238 9.05 24.07 -49.79
CA LEU A 238 8.16 24.55 -48.72
C LEU A 238 8.44 26.03 -48.50
N SER A 239 7.40 26.87 -48.44
CA SER A 239 7.61 28.31 -48.19
C SER A 239 8.42 28.49 -46.90
N ALA A 240 9.24 29.55 -46.83
CA ALA A 240 10.04 29.81 -45.64
C ALA A 240 9.18 29.83 -44.35
N GLU A 241 7.95 30.34 -44.47
CA GLU A 241 6.94 30.36 -43.38
C GLU A 241 6.49 28.94 -42.97
N ALA A 242 6.31 28.03 -43.93
CA ALA A 242 5.97 26.63 -43.66
C ALA A 242 7.11 25.85 -43.01
N GLN A 243 8.37 26.17 -43.39
CA GLN A 243 9.55 25.58 -42.77
C GLN A 243 9.70 26.04 -41.32
N GLU A 244 9.53 27.34 -41.05
CA GLU A 244 9.59 27.92 -39.70
C GLU A 244 8.51 27.33 -38.77
N GLU A 245 7.28 27.15 -39.26
CA GLU A 245 6.21 26.52 -38.46
C GLU A 245 6.50 25.05 -38.12
N ILE A 246 7.10 24.29 -39.04
CA ILE A 246 7.50 22.90 -38.79
C ILE A 246 8.64 22.86 -37.78
N GLU A 247 9.68 23.67 -37.95
CA GLU A 247 10.84 23.75 -37.04
C GLU A 247 10.38 24.05 -35.61
N LYS A 248 9.52 25.05 -35.44
CA LYS A 248 8.95 25.40 -34.13
C LYS A 248 8.16 24.25 -33.49
N ALA A 249 7.40 23.49 -34.29
CA ALA A 249 6.65 22.34 -33.78
C ALA A 249 7.56 21.16 -33.44
N GLU A 250 8.68 20.98 -34.15
CA GLU A 250 9.72 20.00 -33.85
C GLU A 250 10.45 20.32 -32.56
N ASP A 251 10.85 21.58 -32.36
CA ASP A 251 11.50 22.06 -31.13
C ASP A 251 10.61 21.85 -29.90
N GLU A 252 9.33 22.18 -29.99
CA GLU A 252 8.36 21.94 -28.91
C GLU A 252 8.23 20.43 -28.62
N PHE A 253 8.15 19.59 -29.64
CA PHE A 253 8.07 18.14 -29.47
C PHE A 253 9.33 17.56 -28.80
N VAL A 254 10.51 18.01 -29.20
CA VAL A 254 11.79 17.63 -28.57
C VAL A 254 11.80 18.08 -27.11
N THR A 255 11.47 19.34 -26.85
CA THR A 255 11.44 19.92 -25.49
C THR A 255 10.52 19.15 -24.56
N GLN A 256 9.27 18.89 -24.98
CA GLN A 256 8.32 18.12 -24.18
C GLN A 256 8.78 16.68 -23.94
N THR A 257 9.42 16.07 -24.94
CA THR A 257 9.95 14.70 -24.82
C THR A 257 11.10 14.64 -23.81
N GLU A 258 12.04 15.59 -23.85
CA GLU A 258 13.15 15.67 -22.90
C GLU A 258 12.68 15.93 -21.47
N GLU A 259 11.71 16.84 -21.29
CA GLU A 259 11.09 17.09 -19.99
C GLU A 259 10.42 15.82 -19.44
N ALA A 260 9.64 15.14 -20.27
CA ALA A 260 8.96 13.91 -19.87
C ALA A 260 9.94 12.78 -19.53
N VAL A 261 11.06 12.63 -20.26
CA VAL A 261 12.12 11.69 -19.91
C VAL A 261 12.69 12.01 -18.53
N SER A 262 12.98 13.29 -18.25
CA SER A 262 13.50 13.72 -16.95
C SER A 262 12.53 13.41 -15.81
N VAL A 263 11.25 13.77 -15.97
CA VAL A 263 10.20 13.49 -14.98
C VAL A 263 10.03 11.99 -14.74
N MET A 264 9.97 11.18 -15.81
CA MET A 264 9.78 9.74 -15.68
C MET A 264 10.97 9.06 -14.98
N LYS A 265 12.21 9.48 -15.27
CA LYS A 265 13.40 8.98 -14.55
C LYS A 265 13.34 9.33 -13.07
N ASN A 266 13.03 10.57 -12.73
CA ASN A 266 12.90 11.00 -11.33
C ASN A 266 11.83 10.19 -10.56
N VAL A 267 10.71 9.86 -11.22
CA VAL A 267 9.66 9.02 -10.64
C VAL A 267 10.11 7.57 -10.43
N LEU A 268 10.98 7.04 -11.28
CA LEU A 268 11.50 5.67 -11.18
C LEU A 268 12.66 5.53 -10.19
N ASP A 269 13.49 6.57 -10.06
CA ASP A 269 14.70 6.56 -9.26
C ASP A 269 14.46 6.99 -7.80
N THR A 270 13.24 7.41 -7.47
CA THR A 270 12.89 7.78 -6.10
C THR A 270 12.98 6.58 -5.15
N PRO A 271 13.66 6.70 -3.99
CA PRO A 271 13.77 5.61 -3.03
C PRO A 271 12.48 5.38 -2.22
N GLU A 272 11.48 6.26 -2.39
CA GLU A 272 10.28 6.31 -1.55
C GLU A 272 9.48 5.00 -1.50
N PRO A 273 9.16 4.32 -2.62
CA PRO A 273 8.45 3.04 -2.57
C PRO A 273 9.19 1.99 -1.72
N LEU A 274 10.51 1.92 -1.85
CA LEU A 274 11.29 0.94 -1.08
C LEU A 274 11.30 1.29 0.41
N ARG A 275 11.42 2.58 0.75
CA ARG A 275 11.31 3.07 2.13
C ARG A 275 9.94 2.72 2.73
N ASN A 276 8.86 3.02 2.01
CA ASN A 276 7.51 2.71 2.46
C ASN A 276 7.33 1.20 2.69
N LEU A 277 7.85 0.35 1.78
CA LEU A 277 7.79 -1.10 1.96
C LEU A 277 8.54 -1.56 3.22
N ALA A 278 9.68 -0.95 3.53
CA ALA A 278 10.42 -1.23 4.76
C ALA A 278 9.59 -0.88 6.02
N GLU A 279 8.86 0.24 6.00
CA GLU A 279 7.95 0.62 7.10
C GLU A 279 6.81 -0.40 7.30
N LEU A 280 6.24 -0.93 6.20
CA LEU A 280 5.23 -1.99 6.28
C LEU A 280 5.80 -3.25 6.97
N VAL A 281 6.99 -3.69 6.54
CA VAL A 281 7.65 -4.87 7.12
C VAL A 281 8.01 -4.64 8.58
N ALA A 282 8.48 -3.45 8.93
CA ALA A 282 8.84 -3.10 10.31
C ALA A 282 7.62 -3.17 11.25
N ALA A 283 6.50 -2.56 10.85
CA ALA A 283 5.26 -2.60 11.63
C ALA A 283 4.76 -4.04 11.85
N GLN A 284 4.74 -4.86 10.78
CA GLN A 284 4.35 -6.26 10.87
C GLN A 284 5.28 -7.07 11.78
N LEU A 285 6.59 -6.85 11.67
CA LEU A 285 7.58 -7.53 12.49
C LEU A 285 7.41 -7.19 13.97
N GLU A 286 7.19 -5.92 14.29
CA GLU A 286 6.95 -5.45 15.65
C GLU A 286 5.72 -6.12 16.27
N TYR A 287 4.60 -6.14 15.55
CA TYR A 287 3.39 -6.84 15.98
C TYR A 287 3.63 -8.34 16.24
N HIS A 288 4.23 -9.05 15.28
CA HIS A 288 4.43 -10.49 15.41
C HIS A 288 5.36 -10.84 16.58
N LYS A 289 6.40 -10.02 16.84
CA LYS A 289 7.25 -10.17 18.03
C LYS A 289 6.45 -9.95 19.31
N LYS A 290 5.62 -8.90 19.35
CA LYS A 290 4.81 -8.60 20.53
C LYS A 290 3.77 -9.68 20.80
N ALA A 291 3.15 -10.21 19.75
CA ALA A 291 2.21 -11.31 19.85
C ALA A 291 2.88 -12.59 20.38
N ALA A 292 4.07 -12.92 19.89
CA ALA A 292 4.85 -14.04 20.38
C ALA A 292 5.20 -13.89 21.87
N GLU A 293 5.62 -12.69 22.30
CA GLU A 293 5.89 -12.37 23.71
C GLU A 293 4.63 -12.61 24.58
N ILE A 294 3.49 -12.03 24.21
CA ILE A 294 2.23 -12.15 24.97
C ILE A 294 1.79 -13.61 25.09
N LEU A 295 1.84 -14.37 24.00
CA LEU A 295 1.42 -15.77 24.00
C LEU A 295 2.41 -16.67 24.74
N SER A 296 3.70 -16.35 24.69
CA SER A 296 4.74 -17.09 25.44
C SER A 296 4.62 -16.87 26.96
N GLU A 297 4.13 -15.69 27.40
CA GLU A 297 3.80 -15.44 28.80
C GLU A 297 2.56 -16.25 29.24
N LEU A 298 1.54 -16.37 28.38
CA LEU A 298 0.29 -17.06 28.71
C LEU A 298 0.43 -18.59 28.68
N ALA A 299 1.13 -19.14 27.69
CA ALA A 299 1.22 -20.59 27.47
C ALA A 299 1.53 -21.41 28.73
N PRO A 300 2.60 -21.12 29.51
CA PRO A 300 2.91 -21.91 30.70
C PRO A 300 1.86 -21.79 31.81
N VAL A 301 1.11 -20.67 31.86
CA VAL A 301 0.01 -20.50 32.82
C VAL A 301 -1.12 -21.47 32.50
N ILE A 302 -1.50 -21.57 31.22
CA ILE A 302 -2.54 -22.49 30.76
C ILE A 302 -2.10 -23.95 30.92
N GLU A 303 -0.86 -24.27 30.57
CA GLU A 303 -0.30 -25.61 30.77
C GLU A 303 -0.29 -26.02 32.25
N GLY A 304 0.06 -25.10 33.15
CA GLY A 304 0.00 -25.33 34.59
C GLY A 304 -1.41 -25.67 35.08
N LEU A 305 -2.42 -24.88 34.66
CA LEU A 305 -3.82 -25.13 35.00
C LEU A 305 -4.33 -26.46 34.45
N GLN A 306 -3.93 -26.81 33.22
CA GLN A 306 -4.28 -28.11 32.61
C GLN A 306 -3.72 -29.28 33.43
N VAL A 307 -2.42 -29.25 33.75
CA VAL A 307 -1.75 -30.33 34.50
C VAL A 307 -2.38 -30.50 35.88
N GLU A 308 -2.68 -29.41 36.57
CA GLU A 308 -3.36 -29.44 37.86
C GLU A 308 -4.76 -30.07 37.76
N GLN A 309 -5.55 -29.66 36.76
CA GLN A 309 -6.88 -30.20 36.53
C GLN A 309 -6.85 -31.70 36.22
N GLU A 310 -5.90 -32.15 35.37
CA GLU A 310 -5.71 -33.57 35.07
C GLU A 310 -5.32 -34.38 36.31
N ALA A 311 -4.42 -33.85 37.14
CA ALA A 311 -4.01 -34.50 38.38
C ALA A 311 -5.18 -34.64 39.37
N ASN A 312 -5.98 -33.59 39.53
CA ASN A 312 -7.18 -33.61 40.38
C ASN A 312 -8.24 -34.58 39.85
N TYR A 313 -8.42 -34.65 38.53
CA TYR A 313 -9.32 -35.61 37.89
C TYR A 313 -8.88 -37.06 38.10
N ARG A 314 -7.58 -37.36 38.02
CA ARG A 314 -7.06 -38.72 38.29
C ARG A 314 -7.26 -39.11 39.77
N LYS A 315 -6.90 -38.24 40.71
CA LYS A 315 -7.07 -38.47 42.15
C LYS A 315 -8.52 -38.74 42.55
N SER A 316 -9.47 -37.98 42.00
CA SER A 316 -10.88 -38.16 42.34
C SER A 316 -11.43 -39.51 41.86
N ARG A 317 -10.92 -40.03 40.75
CA ARG A 317 -11.27 -41.36 40.23
C ARG A 317 -10.63 -42.50 41.02
N GLU A 318 -9.39 -42.34 41.47
CA GLU A 318 -8.71 -43.32 42.33
C GLU A 318 -9.34 -43.38 43.73
N SER A 319 -9.84 -42.25 44.25
CA SER A 319 -10.51 -42.18 45.57
C SER A 319 -11.94 -42.73 45.55
N ALA A 320 -12.52 -42.91 44.36
CA ALA A 320 -13.89 -43.41 44.16
C ALA A 320 -13.94 -44.92 43.84
N SER A 321 -12.79 -45.57 43.65
CA SER A 321 -12.65 -47.03 43.46
C SER A 321 -12.24 -47.71 44.76
#